data_AF-A0A0J8QQ30-F1
#
_entry.id   AF-A0A0J8QQ30-F1
#
_cell.length_a   1.000
_cell.length_b   1.000
_cell.length_c   1.000
_cell.angle_alpha   90.00
_cell.angle_beta   90.00
_cell.angle_gamma   90.00
#
_symmetry.space_group_name_H-M   'P 1'
#
loop_
_entity.id
_entity.type
_entity.pdbx_description
1 polymer ?
#
loop_
_entity_poly.entity_id
_entity_poly.type
_entity_poly.pdbx_seq_one_letter_code
_entity_poly.pdbx_strand_id
1 'polypeptide(L)'
;MITEEKVLYLKVSHPSTSPPERLSTTSHRDAMMKINDRHEFPEEFDASPYLSENADRSEPWVYQLYGVLVHTGELNAGHYYAFLRPTKDGYFYRFDDDRVVRATMKQTLEENFGGDWITLPNGNAGMRQAHFARGYSTKRSMNAYMLVYLRKSRVDDILVEVMKNDVPCHIEKKIAEERAELARRKKEREEQHLYMNVSLISDESFKHHHSFDLTSPDLDPNDPAAPKAYRILRATKVGEFAKQVAEEREVAPEQVRLWVMVNRQNKTTRPDQRLRDMEMSMEQAFNEFGTKNNPFRLWLEIGEPGVDGKVSWPDSRGPNAHTLIFLKYFDVHAQTLTGVKHVFVRKHAKVSEISSTILELMNWAPGTSFLLYEEIRHSMIDPMKPKHTFHQSEIQDGDIICFQRSIPESELPPTVIYRNVQQYYDFLLNRILVTFAPIEPNPEQTFTLTLSKKMTYEQFSTKVLAILIAPMCFTTKS
;
A
#
# COMPACT_ATOMS: atom_id res chain seq x y z
N MET A 1 -12.17 44.48 30.30
CA MET A 1 -11.58 45.81 30.05
C MET A 1 -10.61 45.68 28.90
N ILE A 2 -10.70 46.54 27.88
CA ILE A 2 -9.85 46.48 26.70
C ILE A 2 -8.48 47.07 27.06
N THR A 3 -7.40 46.33 26.78
CA THR A 3 -6.01 46.76 26.99
C THR A 3 -5.17 46.70 25.71
N GLU A 4 -5.76 46.31 24.57
CA GLU A 4 -5.01 46.14 23.32
C GLU A 4 -4.85 47.48 22.58
N GLU A 5 -3.62 47.99 22.50
CA GLU A 5 -3.36 49.35 22.02
C GLU A 5 -3.40 49.54 20.48
N LYS A 6 -3.43 48.46 19.69
CA LYS A 6 -3.24 48.50 18.22
C LYS A 6 -4.27 47.71 17.43
N VAL A 7 -4.45 46.43 17.76
CA VAL A 7 -5.39 45.50 17.09
C VAL A 7 -6.40 45.03 18.13
N LEU A 8 -7.66 44.90 17.76
CA LEU A 8 -8.73 44.36 18.60
C LEU A 8 -9.37 43.16 17.91
N TYR A 9 -9.33 42.00 18.57
CA TYR A 9 -10.02 40.78 18.12
C TYR A 9 -11.32 40.59 18.89
N LEU A 10 -12.45 40.57 18.17
CA LEU A 10 -13.77 40.31 18.77
C LEU A 10 -14.32 38.99 18.24
N LYS A 11 -14.54 38.05 19.15
CA LYS A 11 -15.21 36.79 18.84
C LYS A 11 -16.72 36.98 18.99
N VAL A 12 -17.44 36.76 17.89
CA VAL A 12 -18.88 37.09 17.80
C VAL A 12 -19.77 35.87 17.92
N SER A 13 -19.26 34.69 17.55
CA SER A 13 -19.97 33.43 17.78
C SER A 13 -19.09 32.42 18.51
N HIS A 14 -19.69 31.72 19.47
CA HIS A 14 -19.06 30.67 20.26
C HIS A 14 -20.02 29.49 20.38
N PRO A 15 -19.54 28.24 20.45
CA PRO A 15 -20.34 27.14 20.95
C PRO A 15 -20.95 27.47 22.32
N SER A 16 -22.27 27.35 22.45
CA SER A 16 -22.95 27.44 23.75
C SER A 16 -23.74 26.16 24.03
N THR A 17 -23.88 25.85 25.32
CA THR A 17 -24.86 24.90 25.84
C THR A 17 -26.15 25.68 26.08
N SER A 18 -27.21 25.42 25.31
CA SER A 18 -28.53 26.01 25.57
C SER A 18 -29.10 25.48 26.89
N PRO A 19 -29.56 26.33 27.84
CA PRO A 19 -30.30 25.83 28.99
C PRO A 19 -31.72 25.40 28.57
N PRO A 20 -32.28 24.33 29.14
CA PRO A 20 -33.61 23.85 28.77
C PRO A 20 -34.69 24.80 29.29
N GLU A 21 -35.45 25.43 28.39
CA GLU A 21 -36.75 25.99 28.76
C GLU A 21 -37.75 24.85 28.99
N ARG A 22 -38.14 24.70 30.27
CA ARG A 22 -39.33 24.05 30.84
C ARG A 22 -39.76 22.68 30.29
N LEU A 23 -39.48 21.67 31.13
CA LEU A 23 -40.21 20.41 31.36
C LEU A 23 -40.87 19.74 30.14
N SER A 24 -40.11 18.85 29.49
CA SER A 24 -40.64 17.54 29.13
C SER A 24 -39.51 16.50 29.21
N THR A 25 -39.80 15.34 29.80
CA THR A 25 -38.86 14.25 30.00
C THR A 25 -38.61 13.55 28.66
N THR A 26 -37.70 14.11 27.86
CA THR A 26 -37.04 13.37 26.78
C THR A 26 -35.56 13.74 26.90
N SER A 27 -34.68 12.73 26.88
CA SER A 27 -33.23 12.92 27.03
C SER A 27 -32.70 13.77 25.87
N HIS A 28 -32.59 15.08 26.09
CA HIS A 28 -31.95 15.99 25.15
C HIS A 28 -30.45 15.92 25.37
N ARG A 29 -29.71 15.54 24.33
CA ARG A 29 -28.24 15.53 24.34
C ARG A 29 -27.76 16.95 24.61
N ASP A 30 -26.90 17.12 25.61
CA ASP A 30 -26.00 18.28 25.75
C ASP A 30 -25.05 18.31 24.55
N ALA A 31 -25.56 18.77 23.42
CA ALA A 31 -24.78 18.96 22.21
C ALA A 31 -24.49 20.45 22.07
N MET A 32 -23.21 20.77 21.97
CA MET A 32 -22.74 22.13 21.76
C MET A 32 -23.23 22.61 20.38
N MET A 33 -23.94 23.73 20.31
CA MET A 33 -24.53 24.23 19.07
C MET A 33 -23.93 25.58 18.67
N LYS A 34 -23.85 25.82 17.35
CA LYS A 34 -23.46 27.13 16.80
C LYS A 34 -24.62 28.11 16.95
N ILE A 35 -24.38 29.24 17.62
CA ILE A 35 -25.35 30.34 17.70
C ILE A 35 -25.39 31.05 16.34
N ASN A 36 -26.57 31.10 15.72
CA ASN A 36 -26.80 31.78 14.44
C ASN A 36 -27.68 33.03 14.58
N ASP A 37 -27.78 33.56 15.80
CA ASP A 37 -28.56 34.76 16.10
C ASP A 37 -27.96 35.99 15.43
N ARG A 38 -28.81 36.99 15.20
CA ARG A 38 -28.41 38.23 14.56
C ARG A 38 -27.52 39.03 15.49
N HIS A 39 -26.26 39.21 15.13
CA HIS A 39 -25.31 40.08 15.81
C HIS A 39 -24.76 41.11 14.83
N GLU A 40 -25.13 42.37 15.03
CA GLU A 40 -24.61 43.48 14.24
C GLU A 40 -23.25 43.90 14.76
N PHE A 41 -22.37 44.29 13.85
CA PHE A 41 -21.08 44.88 14.17
C PHE A 41 -20.83 46.08 13.25
N PRO A 42 -20.37 47.22 13.80
CA PRO A 42 -20.21 48.44 13.04
C PRO A 42 -18.89 48.44 12.25
N GLU A 43 -18.80 49.26 11.20
CA GLU A 43 -17.52 49.50 10.54
C GLU A 43 -16.53 50.24 11.45
N GLU A 44 -17.03 51.16 12.28
CA GLU A 44 -16.23 51.90 13.26
C GLU A 44 -16.71 51.63 14.68
N PHE A 45 -15.76 51.36 15.57
CA PHE A 45 -16.04 51.04 16.97
C PHE A 45 -15.26 51.97 17.88
N ASP A 46 -15.97 52.77 18.67
CA ASP A 46 -15.38 53.60 19.72
C ASP A 46 -15.27 52.80 21.03
N ALA A 47 -14.05 52.42 21.37
CA ALA A 47 -13.75 51.64 22.57
C ALA A 47 -13.62 52.51 23.83
N SER A 48 -13.62 53.86 23.70
CA SER A 48 -13.38 54.80 24.80
C SER A 48 -14.24 54.55 26.06
N PRO A 49 -15.53 54.16 25.96
CA PRO A 49 -16.36 53.86 27.13
C PRO A 49 -15.97 52.59 27.89
N TYR A 50 -15.19 51.68 27.28
CA TYR A 50 -14.90 50.34 27.80
C TYR A 50 -13.45 50.17 28.30
N LEU A 51 -12.72 51.28 28.40
CA LEU A 51 -11.34 51.33 28.86
C LEU A 51 -11.26 51.16 30.39
N SER A 52 -10.17 50.54 30.86
CA SER A 52 -9.85 50.53 32.28
C SER A 52 -9.52 51.92 32.82
N GLU A 53 -9.66 52.12 34.14
CA GLU A 53 -9.34 53.40 34.80
C GLU A 53 -7.90 53.86 34.54
N ASN A 54 -6.95 52.91 34.42
CA ASN A 54 -5.53 53.18 34.17
C ASN A 54 -5.14 53.19 32.68
N ALA A 55 -6.10 53.15 31.75
CA ALA A 55 -5.79 53.15 30.32
C ALA A 55 -5.29 54.52 29.86
N ASP A 56 -4.28 54.55 28.98
CA ASP A 56 -3.80 55.79 28.37
C ASP A 56 -4.87 56.40 27.46
N ARG A 57 -5.26 57.65 27.69
CA ARG A 57 -6.28 58.39 26.92
C ARG A 57 -5.67 59.51 26.06
N SER A 58 -4.36 59.48 25.82
CA SER A 58 -3.63 60.46 25.01
C SER A 58 -4.05 60.47 23.54
N GLU A 59 -4.45 59.31 23.00
CA GLU A 59 -4.91 59.12 21.63
C GLU A 59 -6.36 58.61 21.58
N PRO A 60 -7.13 58.88 20.50
CA PRO A 60 -8.47 58.31 20.32
C PRO A 60 -8.45 56.77 20.29
N TRP A 61 -9.41 56.14 20.97
CA TRP A 61 -9.61 54.68 20.96
C TRP A 61 -10.68 54.25 19.96
N VAL A 62 -10.64 54.87 18.77
CA VAL A 62 -11.54 54.55 17.66
C VAL A 62 -10.88 53.52 16.77
N TYR A 63 -11.58 52.43 16.53
CA TYR A 63 -11.15 51.33 15.69
C TYR A 63 -11.96 51.26 14.40
N GLN A 64 -11.33 50.75 13.35
CA GLN A 64 -11.94 50.51 12.05
C GLN A 64 -11.89 49.03 11.71
N LEU A 65 -12.98 48.50 11.17
CA LEU A 65 -13.08 47.10 10.79
C LEU A 65 -12.09 46.79 9.65
N TYR A 66 -11.28 45.77 9.85
CA TYR A 66 -10.28 45.33 8.89
C TYR A 66 -10.59 43.95 8.32
N GLY A 67 -11.09 43.05 9.16
CA GLY A 67 -11.38 41.68 8.77
C GLY A 67 -12.66 41.12 9.39
N VAL A 68 -13.41 40.36 8.60
CA VAL A 68 -14.57 39.56 9.03
C VAL A 68 -14.30 38.12 8.61
N LEU A 69 -14.00 37.25 9.56
CA LEU A 69 -13.90 35.82 9.32
C LEU A 69 -15.28 35.21 9.45
N VAL A 70 -15.72 34.53 8.40
CA VAL A 70 -17.06 33.96 8.27
C VAL A 70 -16.96 32.46 8.32
N HIS A 71 -17.90 31.84 9.04
CA HIS A 71 -18.07 30.41 9.06
C HIS A 71 -19.46 30.04 8.53
N THR A 72 -19.50 29.20 7.50
CA THR A 72 -20.74 28.63 6.96
C THR A 72 -20.87 27.18 7.36
N GLY A 73 -21.97 26.81 8.02
CA GLY A 73 -22.24 25.44 8.43
C GLY A 73 -22.43 25.28 9.92
N GLU A 74 -22.22 24.06 10.41
CA GLU A 74 -22.44 23.62 11.78
C GLU A 74 -21.13 23.53 12.56
N LEU A 75 -21.20 23.33 13.88
CA LEU A 75 -20.02 23.33 14.74
C LEU A 75 -18.91 22.35 14.29
N ASN A 76 -19.29 21.19 13.77
CA ASN A 76 -18.36 20.10 13.42
C ASN A 76 -18.08 19.98 11.92
N ALA A 77 -18.76 20.78 11.09
CA ALA A 77 -18.64 20.72 9.63
C ALA A 77 -19.05 22.05 9.01
N GLY A 78 -18.15 22.63 8.25
CA GLY A 78 -18.41 23.90 7.57
C GLY A 78 -17.23 24.36 6.74
N HIS A 79 -17.34 25.59 6.26
CA HIS A 79 -16.35 26.25 5.42
C HIS A 79 -16.02 27.62 5.98
N TYR A 80 -14.75 27.98 5.94
CA TYR A 80 -14.25 29.26 6.44
C TYR A 80 -13.76 30.10 5.28
N TYR A 81 -14.12 31.37 5.29
CA TYR A 81 -13.58 32.36 4.37
C TYR A 81 -13.53 33.71 5.07
N ALA A 82 -12.83 34.68 4.49
CA ALA A 82 -12.62 35.98 5.11
C ALA A 82 -12.98 37.13 4.18
N PHE A 83 -13.59 38.18 4.73
CA PHE A 83 -13.59 39.49 4.11
C PHE A 83 -12.49 40.31 4.73
N LEU A 84 -11.50 40.72 3.95
CA LEU A 84 -10.39 41.57 4.43
C LEU A 84 -10.34 42.85 3.61
N ARG A 85 -9.96 43.95 4.25
CA ARG A 85 -9.67 45.22 3.60
C ARG A 85 -8.18 45.51 3.70
N PRO A 86 -7.35 45.09 2.71
CA PRO A 86 -5.89 45.06 2.86
C PRO A 86 -5.21 46.44 2.99
N THR A 87 -5.90 47.51 2.59
CA THR A 87 -5.37 48.88 2.64
C THR A 87 -6.31 49.79 3.44
N LYS A 88 -5.75 50.85 4.04
CA LYS A 88 -6.46 51.80 4.92
C LYS A 88 -7.78 52.31 4.34
N ASP A 89 -7.75 52.76 3.09
CA ASP A 89 -8.90 53.35 2.37
C ASP A 89 -9.40 52.45 1.23
N GLY A 90 -9.09 51.16 1.29
CA GLY A 90 -9.41 50.19 0.24
C GLY A 90 -10.81 49.63 0.28
N TYR A 91 -11.08 48.72 -0.66
CA TYR A 91 -12.29 47.91 -0.67
C TYR A 91 -12.08 46.61 0.12
N PHE A 92 -13.17 46.05 0.63
CA PHE A 92 -13.16 44.67 1.10
C PHE A 92 -13.05 43.70 -0.06
N TYR A 93 -12.33 42.61 0.17
CA TYR A 93 -12.25 41.46 -0.72
C TYR A 93 -12.63 40.21 0.06
N ARG A 94 -13.42 39.35 -0.57
CA ARG A 94 -13.71 38.00 -0.10
C ARG A 94 -12.57 37.09 -0.56
N PHE A 95 -11.84 36.56 0.41
CA PHE A 95 -10.82 35.52 0.28
C PHE A 95 -11.47 34.18 0.60
N ASP A 96 -11.76 33.40 -0.44
CA ASP A 96 -12.41 32.10 -0.37
C ASP A 96 -11.51 31.07 -1.08
N ASP A 97 -10.63 30.44 -0.30
CA ASP A 97 -9.57 29.54 -0.76
C ASP A 97 -8.74 30.09 -1.94
N ASP A 98 -8.87 29.49 -3.11
CA ASP A 98 -8.14 29.83 -4.34
C ASP A 98 -8.76 31.04 -5.08
N ARG A 99 -9.87 31.58 -4.59
CA ARG A 99 -10.63 32.65 -5.24
C ARG A 99 -10.69 33.91 -4.37
N VAL A 100 -10.20 35.02 -4.94
CA VAL A 100 -10.31 36.35 -4.34
C VAL A 100 -11.19 37.25 -5.20
N VAL A 101 -12.26 37.81 -4.62
CA VAL A 101 -13.18 38.71 -5.32
C VAL A 101 -13.49 39.95 -4.49
N ARG A 102 -13.67 41.10 -5.14
CA ARG A 102 -14.07 42.34 -4.47
C ARG A 102 -15.47 42.19 -3.87
N ALA A 103 -15.65 42.69 -2.65
CA ALA A 103 -16.90 42.66 -1.90
C ALA A 103 -17.41 44.07 -1.60
N THR A 104 -18.74 44.19 -1.50
CA THR A 104 -19.41 45.41 -1.06
C THR A 104 -19.57 45.43 0.46
N MET A 105 -19.75 46.62 1.06
CA MET A 105 -19.99 46.75 2.50
C MET A 105 -21.19 45.94 2.98
N LYS A 106 -22.25 45.86 2.15
CA LYS A 106 -23.41 45.02 2.42
C LYS A 106 -23.05 43.53 2.55
N GLN A 107 -22.22 43.03 1.63
CA GLN A 107 -21.77 41.63 1.66
C GLN A 107 -20.82 41.34 2.82
N THR A 108 -20.03 42.32 3.24
CA THR A 108 -19.09 42.19 4.35
C THR A 108 -19.78 42.32 5.72
N LEU A 109 -20.74 43.22 5.86
CA LEU A 109 -21.44 43.51 7.12
C LEU A 109 -22.78 42.76 7.18
N GLU A 110 -23.81 43.31 6.54
CA GLU A 110 -25.22 42.91 6.69
C GLU A 110 -25.45 41.42 6.39
N GLU A 111 -24.79 40.88 5.38
CA GLU A 111 -24.95 39.48 4.99
C GLU A 111 -24.30 38.49 5.98
N ASN A 112 -23.44 38.97 6.89
CA ASN A 112 -22.72 38.17 7.88
C ASN A 112 -23.18 38.40 9.33
N PHE A 113 -24.22 39.21 9.56
CA PHE A 113 -24.78 39.39 10.90
C PHE A 113 -25.49 38.15 11.45
N GLY A 114 -25.83 37.16 10.61
CA GLY A 114 -26.66 36.03 11.01
C GLY A 114 -28.15 36.41 11.12
N GLY A 115 -28.93 35.65 11.89
CA GLY A 115 -30.37 35.84 12.03
C GLY A 115 -31.20 35.20 10.92
N ASP A 116 -32.50 35.48 10.92
CA ASP A 116 -33.44 34.91 9.95
C ASP A 116 -33.22 35.42 8.52
N TRP A 117 -33.68 34.66 7.53
CA TRP A 117 -33.75 35.14 6.16
C TRP A 117 -34.71 36.33 6.07
N ILE A 118 -34.22 37.47 5.57
CA ILE A 118 -35.04 38.67 5.33
C ILE A 118 -36.20 38.31 4.39
N THR A 119 -37.43 38.32 4.92
CA THR A 119 -38.67 38.21 4.16
C THR A 119 -38.94 39.56 3.48
N LEU A 120 -38.93 39.61 2.14
CA LEU A 120 -39.36 40.81 1.42
C LEU A 120 -40.87 41.04 1.63
N PRO A 121 -41.38 42.29 1.63
CA PRO A 121 -42.78 42.61 1.94
C PRO A 121 -43.81 42.02 0.97
N ASN A 122 -43.34 41.44 -0.15
CA ASN A 122 -44.15 41.10 -1.29
C ASN A 122 -44.41 39.59 -1.40
N GLY A 123 -44.16 38.81 -0.35
CA GLY A 123 -44.51 37.38 -0.27
C GLY A 123 -43.76 36.44 -1.23
N ASN A 124 -43.00 36.95 -2.21
CA ASN A 124 -42.14 36.13 -3.05
C ASN A 124 -40.82 35.86 -2.32
N ALA A 125 -40.73 34.69 -1.71
CA ALA A 125 -39.47 34.13 -1.26
C ALA A 125 -38.45 34.17 -2.41
N GLY A 126 -37.25 34.67 -2.13
CA GLY A 126 -36.05 34.43 -2.94
C GLY A 126 -35.69 32.95 -2.91
N MET A 127 -36.54 32.15 -3.54
CA MET A 127 -36.51 30.69 -3.64
C MET A 127 -35.38 30.29 -4.59
N ARG A 128 -34.12 30.38 -4.16
CA ARG A 128 -33.01 29.69 -4.85
C ARG A 128 -32.04 28.95 -3.95
N GLN A 129 -32.08 29.11 -2.62
CA GLN A 129 -31.14 28.41 -1.71
C GLN A 129 -31.78 27.76 -0.46
N ALA A 130 -33.10 27.89 -0.26
CA ALA A 130 -33.78 27.30 0.91
C ALA A 130 -34.07 25.78 0.79
N HIS A 131 -33.66 25.11 -0.29
CA HIS A 131 -34.02 23.71 -0.54
C HIS A 131 -33.13 22.66 0.16
N PHE A 132 -32.05 23.06 0.84
CA PHE A 132 -31.13 22.13 1.51
C PHE A 132 -31.25 22.09 3.05
N ALA A 133 -31.95 23.02 3.68
CA ALA A 133 -32.11 23.06 5.14
C ALA A 133 -33.36 22.28 5.57
N ARG A 134 -33.29 20.94 5.57
CA ARG A 134 -34.28 20.11 6.26
C ARG A 134 -34.09 20.25 7.78
N GLY A 135 -35.02 20.95 8.44
CA GLY A 135 -35.59 20.45 9.70
C GLY A 135 -35.45 21.28 10.97
N TYR A 136 -34.44 22.14 11.18
CA TYR A 136 -34.20 22.66 12.54
C TYR A 136 -33.76 24.14 12.70
N SER A 137 -33.59 24.95 11.65
CA SER A 137 -33.34 26.39 11.84
C SER A 137 -33.76 27.25 10.65
N THR A 138 -34.50 28.33 10.92
CA THR A 138 -34.85 29.40 9.97
C THR A 138 -33.73 30.44 9.80
N LYS A 139 -32.67 30.32 10.61
CA LYS A 139 -31.56 31.29 10.67
C LYS A 139 -30.48 30.95 9.66
N ARG A 140 -29.81 31.97 9.14
CA ARG A 140 -28.66 31.84 8.24
C ARG A 140 -27.53 31.11 8.96
N SER A 141 -27.05 30.00 8.38
CA SER A 141 -25.89 29.27 8.87
C SER A 141 -24.54 29.90 8.48
N MET A 142 -24.58 31.06 7.79
CA MET A 142 -23.47 31.91 7.41
C MET A 142 -23.45 33.16 8.29
N ASN A 143 -22.43 33.32 9.12
CA ASN A 143 -22.26 34.50 9.97
C ASN A 143 -20.81 34.73 10.37
N ALA A 144 -20.52 35.93 10.84
CA ALA A 144 -19.23 36.31 11.38
C ALA A 144 -18.90 35.46 12.63
N TYR A 145 -17.71 34.88 12.61
CA TYR A 145 -17.14 34.15 13.73
C TYR A 145 -16.15 35.02 14.51
N MET A 146 -15.30 35.75 13.79
CA MET A 146 -14.29 36.62 14.37
C MET A 146 -14.19 37.92 13.56
N LEU A 147 -14.08 39.03 14.28
CA LEU A 147 -13.85 40.36 13.73
C LEU A 147 -12.45 40.83 14.10
N VAL A 148 -11.81 41.50 13.16
CA VAL A 148 -10.50 42.12 13.33
C VAL A 148 -10.66 43.61 13.12
N TYR A 149 -10.39 44.39 14.16
CA TYR A 149 -10.45 45.84 14.16
C TYR A 149 -9.04 46.41 14.35
N LEU A 150 -8.70 47.47 13.62
CA LEU A 150 -7.43 48.20 13.76
C LEU A 150 -7.68 49.59 14.31
N ARG A 151 -6.85 50.05 15.24
CA ARG A 151 -6.95 51.40 15.81
C ARG A 151 -6.61 52.43 14.74
N LYS A 152 -7.52 53.37 14.48
CA LYS A 152 -7.36 54.35 13.38
C LYS A 152 -6.11 55.20 13.52
N SER A 153 -5.73 55.60 14.74
CA SER A 153 -4.53 56.40 15.00
C SER A 153 -3.22 55.68 14.69
N ARG A 154 -3.21 54.34 14.65
CA ARG A 154 -2.01 53.51 14.50
C ARG A 154 -2.06 52.58 13.29
N VAL A 155 -3.01 52.79 12.37
CA VAL A 155 -3.18 51.89 11.21
C VAL A 155 -1.97 51.91 10.28
N ASP A 156 -1.29 53.06 10.17
CA ASP A 156 -0.10 53.22 9.33
C ASP A 156 1.12 52.48 9.91
N ASP A 157 1.16 52.26 11.23
CA ASP A 157 2.18 51.42 11.88
C ASP A 157 1.96 49.93 11.63
N ILE A 158 0.72 49.54 11.28
CA ILE A 158 0.30 48.13 11.18
C ILE A 158 0.28 47.70 9.72
N LEU A 159 -0.27 48.52 8.83
CA LEU A 159 -0.40 48.26 7.39
C LEU A 159 0.76 48.89 6.62
N VAL A 160 1.98 48.64 7.09
CA VAL A 160 3.21 49.08 6.41
C VAL A 160 3.34 48.33 5.09
N GLU A 161 3.68 49.04 4.02
CA GLU A 161 3.94 48.44 2.72
C GLU A 161 5.20 47.56 2.80
N VAL A 162 5.05 46.27 2.49
CA VAL A 162 6.16 45.31 2.50
C VAL A 162 6.77 45.23 1.09
N MET A 163 8.01 45.71 0.97
CA MET A 163 8.79 45.72 -0.26
C MET A 163 9.64 44.45 -0.40
N LYS A 164 10.15 44.18 -1.61
CA LYS A 164 11.03 43.03 -1.85
C LYS A 164 12.26 43.02 -0.93
N ASN A 165 12.81 44.19 -0.63
CA ASN A 165 14.01 44.33 0.20
C ASN A 165 13.76 44.04 1.70
N ASP A 166 12.50 44.02 2.14
CA ASP A 166 12.11 43.68 3.51
C ASP A 166 12.13 42.17 3.75
N VAL A 167 12.15 41.37 2.67
CA VAL A 167 12.24 39.91 2.73
C VAL A 167 13.72 39.50 2.74
N PRO A 168 14.21 38.83 3.79
CA PRO A 168 15.60 38.37 3.83
C PRO A 168 15.92 37.43 2.66
N CYS A 169 17.06 37.65 2.00
CA CYS A 169 17.44 36.92 0.78
C CYS A 169 17.49 35.39 0.94
N HIS A 170 17.80 34.90 2.15
CA HIS A 170 17.83 33.46 2.44
C HIS A 170 16.43 32.81 2.35
N ILE A 171 15.35 33.57 2.58
CA ILE A 171 13.97 33.09 2.44
C ILE A 171 13.64 32.89 0.95
N GLU A 172 13.97 33.86 0.09
CA GLU A 172 13.77 33.75 -1.37
C GLU A 172 14.53 32.55 -1.94
N LYS A 173 15.80 32.38 -1.53
CA LYS A 173 16.62 31.22 -1.92
C LYS A 173 15.98 29.90 -1.49
N LYS A 174 15.56 29.78 -0.23
CA LYS A 174 14.93 28.56 0.28
C LYS A 174 13.62 28.23 -0.45
N ILE A 175 12.77 29.21 -0.71
CA ILE A 175 11.52 29.02 -1.47
C ILE A 175 11.82 28.53 -2.90
N ALA A 176 12.86 29.07 -3.55
CA ALA A 176 13.27 28.63 -4.88
C ALA A 176 13.78 27.18 -4.87
N GLU A 177 14.60 26.81 -3.88
CA GLU A 177 15.08 25.44 -3.68
C GLU A 177 13.91 24.46 -3.43
N GLU A 178 12.96 24.83 -2.55
CA GLU A 178 11.77 24.01 -2.27
C GLU A 178 10.88 23.84 -3.51
N ARG A 179 10.67 24.89 -4.31
CA ARG A 179 9.93 24.82 -5.57
C ARG A 179 10.63 23.92 -6.59
N ALA A 180 11.96 24.01 -6.70
CA ALA A 180 12.75 23.16 -7.58
C ALA A 180 12.68 21.69 -7.16
N GLU A 181 12.77 21.42 -5.85
CA GLU A 181 12.62 20.08 -5.27
C GLU A 181 11.22 19.51 -5.54
N LEU A 182 10.17 20.30 -5.34
CA LEU A 182 8.79 19.89 -5.60
C LEU A 182 8.57 19.58 -7.09
N ALA A 183 9.13 20.40 -7.99
CA ALA A 183 9.10 20.16 -9.43
C ALA A 183 9.85 18.87 -9.79
N ARG A 184 11.02 18.61 -9.17
CA ARG A 184 11.77 17.37 -9.37
C ARG A 184 10.97 16.16 -8.93
N ARG A 185 10.38 16.18 -7.72
CA ARG A 185 9.51 15.10 -7.21
C ARG A 185 8.27 14.87 -8.07
N LYS A 186 7.69 15.94 -8.61
CA LYS A 186 6.54 15.85 -9.53
C LYS A 186 6.95 15.14 -10.82
N LYS A 187 8.08 15.54 -11.42
CA LYS A 187 8.64 14.90 -12.60
C LYS A 187 9.01 13.43 -12.35
N GLU A 188 9.65 13.12 -11.22
CA GLU A 188 9.95 11.73 -10.84
C GLU A 188 8.68 10.88 -10.71
N ARG A 189 7.59 11.41 -10.14
CA ARG A 189 6.29 10.72 -10.06
C ARG A 189 5.65 10.53 -11.45
N GLU A 190 5.75 11.55 -12.30
CA GLU A 190 5.34 11.49 -13.70
C GLU A 190 6.21 10.52 -14.52
N GLU A 191 7.46 10.25 -14.16
CA GLU A 191 8.25 9.21 -14.83
C GLU A 191 7.95 7.83 -14.24
N GLN A 192 7.79 7.71 -12.92
CA GLN A 192 7.52 6.45 -12.23
C GLN A 192 6.26 5.74 -12.74
N HIS A 193 5.20 6.47 -13.09
CA HIS A 193 3.98 5.84 -13.61
C HIS A 193 4.17 5.19 -14.98
N LEU A 194 5.21 5.55 -15.74
CA LEU A 194 5.54 4.94 -17.04
C LEU A 194 6.21 3.57 -16.89
N TYR A 195 6.76 3.26 -15.71
CA TYR A 195 7.45 2.00 -15.45
C TYR A 195 6.54 0.98 -14.75
N MET A 196 6.88 -0.28 -14.94
CA MET A 196 6.33 -1.41 -14.19
C MET A 196 7.44 -2.37 -13.79
N ASN A 197 7.19 -3.13 -12.73
CA ASN A 197 8.10 -4.18 -12.27
C ASN A 197 7.60 -5.54 -12.76
N VAL A 198 8.49 -6.31 -13.38
CA VAL A 198 8.25 -7.68 -13.84
C VAL A 198 9.25 -8.61 -13.16
N SER A 199 8.77 -9.69 -12.58
CA SER A 199 9.61 -10.66 -11.87
C SER A 199 9.74 -11.96 -12.66
N LEU A 200 10.96 -12.36 -13.00
CA LEU A 200 11.23 -13.61 -13.72
C LEU A 200 11.71 -14.69 -12.77
N ILE A 201 11.04 -15.84 -12.81
CA ILE A 201 11.51 -17.08 -12.21
C ILE A 201 12.17 -17.91 -13.33
N SER A 202 13.30 -18.53 -13.04
CA SER A 202 14.04 -19.38 -13.98
C SER A 202 14.39 -20.73 -13.35
N ASP A 203 14.90 -21.67 -14.14
CA ASP A 203 15.42 -22.94 -13.59
C ASP A 203 16.52 -22.71 -12.55
N GLU A 204 17.35 -21.67 -12.71
CA GLU A 204 18.41 -21.34 -11.76
C GLU A 204 17.85 -20.96 -10.39
N SER A 205 16.88 -20.05 -10.34
CA SER A 205 16.23 -19.65 -9.08
C SER A 205 15.42 -20.81 -8.50
N PHE A 206 14.76 -21.59 -9.36
CA PHE A 206 14.00 -22.76 -8.92
C PHE A 206 14.89 -23.84 -8.27
N LYS A 207 16.12 -24.03 -8.76
CA LYS A 207 17.10 -24.96 -8.17
C LYS A 207 17.58 -24.54 -6.78
N HIS A 208 17.50 -23.26 -6.44
CA HIS A 208 17.82 -22.77 -5.09
C HIS A 208 16.58 -22.69 -4.20
N HIS A 209 15.39 -22.97 -4.73
CA HIS A 209 14.14 -22.89 -3.96
C HIS A 209 13.83 -24.20 -3.24
N HIS A 210 13.62 -24.10 -1.92
CA HIS A 210 13.48 -25.25 -1.02
C HIS A 210 12.12 -25.35 -0.31
N SER A 211 11.10 -24.65 -0.81
CA SER A 211 9.76 -24.59 -0.19
C SER A 211 8.66 -24.96 -1.18
N PHE A 212 7.40 -24.68 -0.84
CA PHE A 212 6.23 -24.83 -1.72
C PHE A 212 6.31 -23.96 -2.97
N ASP A 213 5.60 -24.35 -4.03
CA ASP A 213 5.55 -23.67 -5.31
C ASP A 213 6.94 -23.46 -5.95
N LEU A 214 7.06 -22.56 -6.92
CA LEU A 214 8.31 -22.29 -7.63
C LEU A 214 9.16 -21.19 -6.97
N THR A 215 8.57 -20.43 -6.05
CA THR A 215 9.19 -19.31 -5.33
C THR A 215 8.31 -18.94 -4.13
N SER A 216 8.86 -18.19 -3.17
CA SER A 216 8.10 -17.58 -2.07
C SER A 216 8.08 -16.04 -2.19
N PRO A 217 6.99 -15.35 -1.77
CA PRO A 217 6.98 -13.88 -1.66
C PRO A 217 7.87 -13.34 -0.52
N ASP A 218 8.24 -14.20 0.43
CA ASP A 218 9.00 -13.81 1.64
C ASP A 218 10.53 -13.91 1.46
N LEU A 219 11.00 -14.22 0.25
CA LEU A 219 12.43 -14.30 -0.05
C LEU A 219 13.07 -12.91 -0.08
N ASP A 220 14.29 -12.81 0.44
CA ASP A 220 15.11 -11.62 0.26
C ASP A 220 15.40 -11.43 -1.24
N PRO A 221 15.37 -10.20 -1.78
CA PRO A 221 15.67 -9.96 -3.19
C PRO A 221 17.06 -10.44 -3.65
N ASN A 222 18.01 -10.60 -2.73
CA ASN A 222 19.35 -11.12 -3.01
C ASN A 222 19.47 -12.64 -2.80
N ASP A 223 18.40 -13.31 -2.35
CA ASP A 223 18.38 -14.76 -2.24
C ASP A 223 18.50 -15.39 -3.64
N PRO A 224 19.38 -16.36 -3.87
CA PRO A 224 19.49 -17.05 -5.16
C PRO A 224 18.19 -17.69 -5.65
N ALA A 225 17.26 -18.02 -4.74
CA ALA A 225 15.94 -18.54 -5.05
C ALA A 225 14.92 -17.45 -5.43
N ALA A 226 15.23 -16.18 -5.19
CA ALA A 226 14.31 -15.09 -5.44
C ALA A 226 14.13 -14.85 -6.95
N PRO A 227 12.91 -14.49 -7.40
CA PRO A 227 12.68 -14.09 -8.78
C PRO A 227 13.44 -12.81 -9.10
N LYS A 228 14.09 -12.76 -10.24
CA LYS A 228 14.83 -11.57 -10.68
C LYS A 228 13.86 -10.47 -11.12
N ALA A 229 13.94 -9.31 -10.48
CA ALA A 229 13.09 -8.16 -10.77
C ALA A 229 13.67 -7.29 -11.89
N TYR A 230 12.82 -6.93 -12.85
CA TYR A 230 13.10 -6.03 -13.95
C TYR A 230 12.19 -4.81 -13.86
N ARG A 231 12.77 -3.62 -13.93
CA ARG A 231 12.03 -2.36 -14.07
C ARG A 231 12.05 -1.93 -15.53
N ILE A 232 10.90 -2.04 -16.19
CA ILE A 232 10.75 -1.78 -17.63
C ILE A 232 9.64 -0.77 -17.90
N LEU A 233 9.63 -0.16 -19.08
CA LEU A 233 8.53 0.71 -19.49
C LEU A 233 7.27 -0.15 -19.71
N ARG A 234 6.11 0.37 -19.31
CA ARG A 234 4.81 -0.26 -19.54
C ARG A 234 4.54 -0.56 -21.01
N ALA A 235 5.00 0.34 -21.87
CA ALA A 235 4.88 0.25 -23.32
C ALA A 235 5.89 -0.69 -23.98
N THR A 236 6.91 -1.20 -23.26
CA THR A 236 7.86 -2.19 -23.80
C THR A 236 7.09 -3.39 -24.35
N LYS A 237 7.43 -3.82 -25.57
CA LYS A 237 6.78 -5.00 -26.16
C LYS A 237 7.30 -6.28 -25.54
N VAL A 238 6.47 -7.33 -25.49
CA VAL A 238 6.87 -8.66 -24.97
C VAL A 238 8.11 -9.18 -25.70
N GLY A 239 8.18 -9.03 -27.02
CA GLY A 239 9.33 -9.46 -27.80
C GLY A 239 10.62 -8.68 -27.55
N GLU A 240 10.51 -7.37 -27.31
CA GLU A 240 11.65 -6.53 -26.91
C GLU A 240 12.18 -6.94 -25.55
N PHE A 241 11.28 -7.20 -24.59
CA PHE A 241 11.66 -7.69 -23.27
C PHE A 241 12.30 -9.08 -23.33
N ALA A 242 11.73 -10.00 -24.11
CA ALA A 242 12.33 -11.33 -24.33
C ALA A 242 13.73 -11.24 -24.94
N LYS A 243 13.95 -10.33 -25.90
CA LYS A 243 15.27 -10.08 -26.49
C LYS A 243 16.27 -9.51 -25.46
N GLN A 244 15.84 -8.56 -24.65
CA GLN A 244 16.66 -8.02 -23.55
C GLN A 244 17.11 -9.13 -22.59
N VAL A 245 16.19 -10.03 -22.23
CA VAL A 245 16.49 -11.19 -21.38
C VAL A 245 17.43 -12.17 -22.09
N ALA A 246 17.25 -12.40 -23.39
CA ALA A 246 18.11 -13.28 -24.18
C ALA A 246 19.57 -12.76 -24.24
N GLU A 247 19.75 -11.46 -24.48
CA GLU A 247 21.06 -10.80 -24.49
C GLU A 247 21.77 -10.94 -23.14
N GLU A 248 21.06 -10.71 -22.04
CA GLU A 248 21.63 -10.86 -20.69
C GLU A 248 21.99 -12.31 -20.35
N ARG A 249 21.25 -13.27 -20.90
CA ARG A 249 21.48 -14.71 -20.70
C ARG A 249 22.47 -15.30 -21.70
N GLU A 250 23.01 -14.50 -22.60
CA GLU A 250 23.93 -14.94 -23.66
C GLU A 250 23.34 -16.06 -24.53
N VAL A 251 22.03 -15.99 -24.81
CA VAL A 251 21.28 -16.94 -25.67
C VAL A 251 20.62 -16.22 -26.84
N ALA A 252 20.24 -16.96 -27.88
CA ALA A 252 19.50 -16.39 -29.00
C ALA A 252 18.06 -16.02 -28.59
N PRO A 253 17.46 -14.94 -29.11
CA PRO A 253 16.09 -14.53 -28.78
C PRO A 253 15.03 -15.62 -29.01
N GLU A 254 15.25 -16.49 -29.99
CA GLU A 254 14.35 -17.61 -30.32
C GLU A 254 14.35 -18.72 -29.26
N GLN A 255 15.36 -18.72 -28.36
CA GLN A 255 15.46 -19.64 -27.24
C GLN A 255 14.64 -19.18 -26.03
N VAL A 256 14.15 -17.94 -26.00
CA VAL A 256 13.46 -17.40 -24.84
C VAL A 256 11.94 -17.50 -24.99
N ARG A 257 11.29 -18.07 -23.97
CA ARG A 257 9.84 -18.09 -23.82
C ARG A 257 9.43 -17.60 -22.44
N LEU A 258 8.32 -16.87 -22.43
CA LEU A 258 7.75 -16.31 -21.22
C LEU A 258 6.37 -16.95 -20.97
N TRP A 259 6.20 -17.50 -19.78
CA TRP A 259 4.94 -18.03 -19.29
C TRP A 259 4.38 -17.14 -18.20
N VAL A 260 3.09 -16.83 -18.28
CA VAL A 260 2.40 -16.07 -17.24
C VAL A 260 2.19 -16.95 -16.02
N MET A 261 2.59 -16.43 -14.86
CA MET A 261 2.27 -17.03 -13.57
C MET A 261 0.91 -16.51 -13.10
N VAL A 262 0.02 -17.41 -12.69
CA VAL A 262 -1.32 -17.07 -12.19
C VAL A 262 -1.53 -17.60 -10.78
N ASN A 263 -2.33 -16.87 -9.99
CA ASN A 263 -2.80 -17.34 -8.70
C ASN A 263 -4.01 -18.25 -8.92
N ARG A 264 -3.85 -19.55 -8.65
CA ARG A 264 -4.91 -20.55 -8.81
C ARG A 264 -5.87 -20.55 -7.60
N GLN A 265 -7.05 -21.15 -7.78
CA GLN A 265 -8.09 -21.24 -6.73
C GLN A 265 -7.62 -21.96 -5.46
N ASN A 266 -6.67 -22.88 -5.59
CA ASN A 266 -6.06 -23.63 -4.48
C ASN A 266 -4.93 -22.85 -3.76
N LYS A 267 -4.78 -21.56 -4.03
CA LYS A 267 -3.78 -20.64 -3.45
C LYS A 267 -2.33 -21.02 -3.79
N THR A 268 -2.09 -21.65 -4.94
CA THR A 268 -0.75 -21.78 -5.53
C THR A 268 -0.53 -20.74 -6.63
N THR A 269 0.72 -20.38 -6.87
CA THR A 269 1.12 -19.49 -7.97
C THR A 269 1.97 -20.27 -8.95
N ARG A 270 1.42 -20.58 -10.13
CA ARG A 270 2.04 -21.49 -11.11
C ARG A 270 1.98 -20.92 -12.53
N PRO A 271 2.88 -21.33 -13.43
CA PRO A 271 2.74 -21.05 -14.86
C PRO A 271 1.41 -21.61 -15.36
N ASP A 272 0.77 -20.92 -16.29
CA ASP A 272 -0.50 -21.36 -16.87
C ASP A 272 -0.46 -21.31 -18.39
N GLN A 273 -0.07 -20.17 -18.95
CA GLN A 273 -0.04 -19.97 -20.39
C GLN A 273 1.14 -19.13 -20.86
N ARG A 274 1.56 -19.38 -22.11
CA ARG A 274 2.62 -18.62 -22.79
C ARG A 274 2.12 -17.29 -23.30
N LEU A 275 2.97 -16.27 -23.21
CA LEU A 275 2.81 -15.03 -23.96
C LEU A 275 3.18 -15.30 -25.42
N ARG A 276 2.16 -15.35 -26.29
CA ARG A 276 2.34 -15.66 -27.73
C ARG A 276 2.45 -14.42 -28.60
N ASP A 277 1.79 -13.35 -28.20
CA ASP A 277 1.81 -12.09 -28.93
C ASP A 277 3.04 -11.28 -28.48
N MET A 278 4.06 -11.26 -29.34
CA MET A 278 5.31 -10.57 -29.10
C MET A 278 5.19 -9.05 -29.34
N GLU A 279 4.14 -8.61 -30.01
CA GLU A 279 3.88 -7.19 -30.33
C GLU A 279 3.07 -6.48 -29.24
N MET A 280 2.38 -7.25 -28.39
CA MET A 280 1.68 -6.76 -27.21
C MET A 280 2.64 -6.05 -26.25
N SER A 281 2.19 -4.95 -25.63
CA SER A 281 2.94 -4.30 -24.55
C SER A 281 2.89 -5.10 -23.24
N MET A 282 3.90 -4.94 -22.39
CA MET A 282 3.96 -5.61 -21.08
C MET A 282 2.81 -5.20 -20.15
N GLU A 283 2.30 -3.96 -20.28
CA GLU A 283 1.11 -3.52 -19.57
C GLU A 283 -0.17 -4.21 -20.06
N GLN A 284 -0.35 -4.35 -21.37
CA GLN A 284 -1.47 -5.12 -21.92
C GLN A 284 -1.41 -6.58 -21.47
N ALA A 285 -0.23 -7.20 -21.54
CA ALA A 285 -0.03 -8.58 -21.07
C ALA A 285 -0.36 -8.74 -19.58
N PHE A 286 0.01 -7.78 -18.74
CA PHE A 286 -0.36 -7.78 -17.33
C PHE A 286 -1.85 -7.58 -17.11
N ASN A 287 -2.49 -6.68 -17.86
CA ASN A 287 -3.94 -6.43 -17.73
C ASN A 287 -4.79 -7.61 -18.20
N GLU A 288 -4.34 -8.33 -19.23
CA GLU A 288 -5.05 -9.47 -19.80
C GLU A 288 -4.82 -10.76 -18.99
N PHE A 289 -3.59 -11.01 -18.55
CA PHE A 289 -3.21 -12.30 -17.96
C PHE A 289 -2.67 -12.21 -16.53
N GLY A 290 -2.29 -11.03 -16.07
CA GLY A 290 -1.75 -10.82 -14.73
C GLY A 290 -2.81 -10.92 -13.63
N THR A 291 -2.35 -11.16 -12.40
CA THR A 291 -3.22 -11.13 -11.22
C THR A 291 -3.26 -9.73 -10.62
N LYS A 292 -4.46 -9.13 -10.51
CA LYS A 292 -4.63 -7.78 -9.92
C LYS A 292 -4.00 -7.71 -8.53
N ASN A 293 -3.42 -6.56 -8.20
CA ASN A 293 -2.72 -6.26 -6.94
C ASN A 293 -1.49 -7.13 -6.64
N ASN A 294 -1.02 -7.95 -7.59
CA ASN A 294 0.21 -8.72 -7.46
C ASN A 294 1.25 -8.25 -8.48
N PRO A 295 2.56 -8.40 -8.18
CA PRO A 295 3.62 -8.16 -9.16
C PRO A 295 3.41 -9.02 -10.42
N PHE A 296 3.73 -8.49 -11.61
CA PHE A 296 3.65 -9.29 -12.83
C PHE A 296 4.78 -10.31 -12.83
N ARG A 297 4.45 -11.56 -12.55
CA ARG A 297 5.43 -12.64 -12.40
C ARG A 297 5.35 -13.55 -13.62
N LEU A 298 6.50 -13.89 -14.20
CA LEU A 298 6.61 -14.75 -15.37
C LEU A 298 7.61 -15.88 -15.08
N TRP A 299 7.40 -17.02 -15.71
CA TRP A 299 8.40 -18.09 -15.79
C TRP A 299 9.18 -17.96 -17.11
N LEU A 300 10.51 -17.95 -16.99
CA LEU A 300 11.46 -17.92 -18.09
C LEU A 300 11.83 -19.34 -18.49
N GLU A 301 11.33 -19.77 -19.65
CA GLU A 301 11.71 -21.03 -20.30
C GLU A 301 12.82 -20.73 -21.32
N ILE A 302 13.97 -21.40 -21.18
CA ILE A 302 15.07 -21.35 -22.14
C ILE A 302 15.10 -22.67 -22.90
N GLY A 303 14.95 -22.59 -24.22
CA GLY A 303 14.97 -23.74 -25.11
C GLY A 303 16.40 -24.16 -25.44
N GLU A 304 16.64 -25.47 -25.41
CA GLU A 304 17.90 -26.07 -25.82
C GLU A 304 17.94 -26.19 -27.36
N PRO A 305 18.98 -25.65 -28.02
CA PRO A 305 19.09 -25.73 -29.47
C PRO A 305 19.40 -27.17 -29.89
N GLY A 306 18.73 -27.63 -30.95
CA GLY A 306 19.01 -28.92 -31.57
C GLY A 306 20.35 -28.95 -32.31
N VAL A 307 20.65 -30.10 -32.92
CA VAL A 307 21.88 -30.29 -33.72
C VAL A 307 21.97 -29.32 -34.90
N ASP A 308 20.82 -28.83 -35.40
CA ASP A 308 20.70 -27.84 -36.47
C ASP A 308 20.79 -26.38 -35.96
N GLY A 309 21.04 -26.18 -34.67
CA GLY A 309 21.11 -24.87 -34.02
C GLY A 309 19.73 -24.22 -33.81
N LYS A 310 18.63 -24.90 -34.17
CA LYS A 310 17.27 -24.37 -34.00
C LYS A 310 16.63 -24.92 -32.74
N VAL A 311 15.83 -24.09 -32.08
CA VAL A 311 15.00 -24.55 -30.97
C VAL A 311 13.71 -25.15 -31.50
N SER A 312 13.53 -26.43 -31.26
CA SER A 312 12.24 -27.10 -31.44
C SER A 312 11.50 -27.09 -30.12
N TRP A 313 10.24 -26.70 -30.18
CA TRP A 313 9.44 -26.54 -29.00
C TRP A 313 8.31 -27.58 -28.94
N PRO A 314 7.96 -28.09 -27.75
CA PRO A 314 6.93 -29.11 -27.63
C PRO A 314 5.55 -28.64 -28.12
N ASP A 315 4.87 -29.50 -28.89
CA ASP A 315 3.50 -29.28 -29.33
C ASP A 315 2.56 -29.18 -28.14
N SER A 316 1.63 -28.24 -28.19
CA SER A 316 0.73 -27.96 -27.07
C SER A 316 -0.74 -28.10 -27.44
N ARG A 317 -1.03 -28.64 -28.62
CA ARG A 317 -2.36 -28.95 -29.12
C ARG A 317 -2.37 -30.33 -29.76
N GLY A 318 -3.56 -30.94 -29.80
CA GLY A 318 -3.77 -32.25 -30.41
C GLY A 318 -3.44 -33.42 -29.47
N PRO A 319 -3.52 -34.66 -29.98
CA PRO A 319 -3.32 -35.88 -29.19
C PRO A 319 -1.89 -36.04 -28.65
N ASN A 320 -0.92 -35.36 -29.26
CA ASN A 320 0.48 -35.32 -28.81
C ASN A 320 0.81 -34.06 -27.98
N ALA A 321 -0.21 -33.37 -27.45
CA ALA A 321 0.00 -32.19 -26.62
C ALA A 321 0.86 -32.53 -25.39
N HIS A 322 1.87 -31.70 -25.17
CA HIS A 322 2.71 -31.74 -24.00
C HIS A 322 2.18 -30.80 -22.93
N THR A 323 2.47 -31.13 -21.68
CA THR A 323 2.21 -30.35 -20.49
C THR A 323 3.55 -29.97 -19.87
N LEU A 324 3.74 -28.69 -19.57
CA LEU A 324 4.86 -28.17 -18.79
C LEU A 324 4.67 -28.56 -17.32
N ILE A 325 5.61 -29.32 -16.76
CA ILE A 325 5.60 -29.66 -15.33
C ILE A 325 6.95 -29.35 -14.70
N PHE A 326 6.96 -29.29 -13.38
CA PHE A 326 8.13 -28.94 -12.57
C PHE A 326 8.51 -30.10 -11.68
N LEU A 327 9.80 -30.41 -11.66
CA LEU A 327 10.32 -31.50 -10.84
C LEU A 327 10.95 -30.96 -9.58
N LYS A 328 10.57 -31.53 -8.43
CA LYS A 328 11.25 -31.34 -7.15
C LYS A 328 11.79 -32.65 -6.64
N TYR A 329 12.98 -32.63 -6.05
CA TYR A 329 13.58 -33.77 -5.39
C TYR A 329 13.60 -33.55 -3.88
N PHE A 330 13.06 -34.52 -3.15
CA PHE A 330 13.25 -34.61 -1.70
C PHE A 330 14.37 -35.62 -1.42
N ASP A 331 15.48 -35.11 -0.88
CA ASP A 331 16.57 -35.94 -0.41
C ASP A 331 16.30 -36.36 1.04
N VAL A 332 16.00 -37.65 1.24
CA VAL A 332 15.70 -38.22 2.55
C VAL A 332 16.91 -38.17 3.48
N HIS A 333 18.14 -38.26 2.98
CA HIS A 333 19.32 -38.20 3.84
C HIS A 333 19.65 -36.75 4.21
N ALA A 334 19.62 -35.85 3.23
CA ALA A 334 19.94 -34.44 3.46
C ALA A 334 18.79 -33.66 4.12
N GLN A 335 17.58 -34.22 4.18
CA GLN A 335 16.38 -33.56 4.72
C GLN A 335 16.10 -32.22 4.00
N THR A 336 16.26 -32.21 2.68
CA THR A 336 16.09 -31.04 1.83
C THR A 336 15.15 -31.34 0.68
N LEU A 337 14.26 -30.39 0.40
CA LEU A 337 13.43 -30.35 -0.80
C LEU A 337 14.06 -29.34 -1.75
N THR A 338 14.24 -29.67 -3.03
CA THR A 338 14.92 -28.78 -3.98
C THR A 338 14.26 -28.84 -5.35
N GLY A 339 14.06 -27.70 -6.01
CA GLY A 339 13.69 -27.67 -7.42
C GLY A 339 14.78 -28.29 -8.30
N VAL A 340 14.39 -29.05 -9.32
CA VAL A 340 15.34 -29.73 -10.22
C VAL A 340 15.38 -29.03 -11.56
N LYS A 341 14.27 -29.10 -12.31
CA LYS A 341 14.09 -28.48 -13.63
C LYS A 341 12.61 -28.52 -14.00
N HIS A 342 12.20 -27.67 -14.93
CA HIS A 342 10.97 -27.92 -15.69
C HIS A 342 11.19 -28.99 -16.77
N VAL A 343 10.14 -29.76 -17.10
CA VAL A 343 10.14 -30.75 -18.19
C VAL A 343 8.79 -30.78 -18.88
N PHE A 344 8.74 -31.37 -20.08
CA PHE A 344 7.51 -31.59 -20.83
C PHE A 344 7.13 -33.05 -20.85
N VAL A 345 5.88 -33.35 -20.48
CA VAL A 345 5.30 -34.70 -20.54
C VAL A 345 4.13 -34.74 -21.51
N ARG A 346 3.97 -35.83 -22.25
CA ARG A 346 2.79 -35.99 -23.13
C ARG A 346 1.55 -36.24 -22.26
N LYS A 347 0.46 -35.52 -22.52
CA LYS A 347 -0.78 -35.61 -21.72
C LYS A 347 -1.30 -37.05 -21.54
N HIS A 348 -1.19 -37.87 -22.58
CA HIS A 348 -1.68 -39.25 -22.56
C HIS A 348 -0.60 -40.31 -22.27
N ALA A 349 0.65 -39.91 -22.01
CA ALA A 349 1.68 -40.83 -21.54
C ALA A 349 1.38 -41.28 -20.10
N LYS A 350 1.82 -42.49 -19.75
CA LYS A 350 1.73 -42.98 -18.37
C LYS A 350 2.68 -42.22 -17.47
N VAL A 351 2.30 -42.03 -16.21
CA VAL A 351 3.14 -41.39 -15.19
C VAL A 351 4.49 -42.09 -15.07
N SER A 352 4.55 -43.43 -15.20
CA SER A 352 5.79 -44.18 -15.17
C SER A 352 6.81 -43.81 -16.26
N GLU A 353 6.38 -43.21 -17.38
CA GLU A 353 7.26 -42.86 -18.49
C GLU A 353 8.20 -41.69 -18.17
N ILE A 354 7.90 -40.87 -17.16
CA ILE A 354 8.81 -39.80 -16.72
C ILE A 354 10.12 -40.33 -16.11
N SER A 355 10.18 -41.64 -15.83
CA SER A 355 11.30 -42.24 -15.13
C SER A 355 12.61 -42.09 -15.86
N SER A 356 12.62 -42.24 -17.19
CA SER A 356 13.85 -42.04 -17.97
C SER A 356 14.37 -40.61 -17.83
N THR A 357 13.48 -39.62 -17.88
CA THR A 357 13.83 -38.20 -17.73
C THR A 357 14.41 -37.92 -16.35
N ILE A 358 13.80 -38.45 -15.28
CA ILE A 358 14.29 -38.26 -13.91
C ILE A 358 15.67 -38.92 -13.73
N LEU A 359 15.84 -40.15 -14.21
CA LEU A 359 17.12 -40.87 -14.08
C LEU A 359 18.25 -40.13 -14.80
N GLU A 360 17.98 -39.59 -15.99
CA GLU A 360 18.94 -38.79 -16.75
C GLU A 360 19.27 -37.47 -16.03
N LEU A 361 18.25 -36.69 -15.64
CA LEU A 361 18.44 -35.41 -14.96
C LEU A 361 19.20 -35.53 -13.63
N MET A 362 18.96 -36.62 -12.91
CA MET A 362 19.60 -36.87 -11.62
C MET A 362 20.92 -37.63 -11.73
N ASN A 363 21.32 -38.04 -12.94
CA ASN A 363 22.46 -38.92 -13.19
C ASN A 363 22.42 -40.19 -12.33
N TRP A 364 21.27 -40.85 -12.27
CA TRP A 364 21.05 -42.08 -11.51
C TRP A 364 21.16 -43.31 -12.40
N ALA A 365 21.59 -44.42 -11.81
CA ALA A 365 21.73 -45.69 -12.53
C ALA A 365 20.36 -46.16 -13.08
N PRO A 366 20.31 -46.73 -14.30
CA PRO A 366 19.11 -47.37 -14.82
C PRO A 366 18.54 -48.39 -13.83
N GLY A 367 17.23 -48.35 -13.59
CA GLY A 367 16.54 -49.21 -12.62
C GLY A 367 16.53 -48.70 -11.18
N THR A 368 17.11 -47.54 -10.88
CA THR A 368 16.95 -46.87 -9.57
C THR A 368 15.46 -46.64 -9.28
N SER A 369 14.98 -47.16 -8.15
CA SER A 369 13.58 -47.04 -7.73
C SER A 369 13.33 -45.73 -6.97
N PHE A 370 12.24 -45.05 -7.28
CA PHE A 370 11.81 -43.81 -6.64
C PHE A 370 10.28 -43.72 -6.60
N LEU A 371 9.77 -42.88 -5.70
CA LEU A 371 8.35 -42.61 -5.50
C LEU A 371 8.01 -41.22 -6.05
N LEU A 372 6.81 -41.07 -6.59
CA LEU A 372 6.30 -39.83 -7.18
C LEU A 372 5.10 -39.31 -6.39
N TYR A 373 5.08 -38.01 -6.16
CA TYR A 373 4.05 -37.29 -5.44
C TYR A 373 3.71 -36.02 -6.22
N GLU A 374 2.44 -35.65 -6.22
CA GLU A 374 1.97 -34.38 -6.78
C GLU A 374 1.86 -33.33 -5.68
N GLU A 375 2.48 -32.17 -5.88
CA GLU A 375 2.29 -31.00 -5.03
C GLU A 375 1.09 -30.18 -5.52
N ILE A 376 -0.12 -30.63 -5.14
CA ILE A 376 -1.40 -30.03 -5.53
C ILE A 376 -1.57 -28.66 -4.87
N ARG A 377 -1.32 -28.58 -3.56
CA ARG A 377 -1.31 -27.33 -2.76
C ARG A 377 -0.53 -27.55 -1.47
N HIS A 378 -0.30 -26.46 -0.74
CA HIS A 378 0.44 -26.46 0.53
C HIS A 378 0.04 -27.54 1.56
N SER A 379 -1.21 -27.99 1.56
CA SER A 379 -1.72 -29.00 2.51
C SER A 379 -2.05 -30.37 1.88
N MET A 380 -1.78 -30.56 0.59
CA MET A 380 -2.22 -31.76 -0.14
C MET A 380 -1.10 -32.20 -1.07
N ILE A 381 -0.46 -33.30 -0.69
CA ILE A 381 0.67 -33.91 -1.38
C ILE A 381 0.30 -35.38 -1.61
N ASP A 382 -0.04 -35.73 -2.83
CA ASP A 382 -0.69 -37.02 -3.12
C ASP A 382 0.25 -37.96 -3.89
N PRO A 383 0.34 -39.24 -3.51
CA PRO A 383 1.14 -40.20 -4.24
C PRO A 383 0.56 -40.43 -5.65
N MET A 384 1.40 -40.37 -6.66
CA MET A 384 0.97 -40.57 -8.04
C MET A 384 0.88 -42.06 -8.38
N LYS A 385 -0.09 -42.41 -9.22
CA LYS A 385 -0.31 -43.80 -9.67
C LYS A 385 0.45 -44.05 -10.97
N PRO A 386 1.49 -44.92 -11.00
CA PRO A 386 2.36 -45.09 -12.19
C PRO A 386 1.62 -45.54 -13.46
N LYS A 387 0.51 -46.27 -13.30
CA LYS A 387 -0.29 -46.80 -14.41
C LYS A 387 -1.26 -45.78 -15.02
N HIS A 388 -1.57 -44.70 -14.30
CA HIS A 388 -2.41 -43.63 -14.83
C HIS A 388 -1.65 -42.81 -15.85
N THR A 389 -2.38 -42.18 -16.76
CA THR A 389 -1.81 -41.13 -17.63
C THR A 389 -1.75 -39.80 -16.91
N PHE A 390 -0.89 -38.87 -17.35
CA PHE A 390 -0.84 -37.52 -16.78
C PHE A 390 -2.21 -36.82 -16.84
N HIS A 391 -2.97 -37.02 -17.92
CA HIS A 391 -4.33 -36.53 -18.05
C HIS A 391 -5.31 -37.14 -17.04
N GLN A 392 -5.23 -38.45 -16.78
CA GLN A 392 -6.03 -39.12 -15.73
C GLN A 392 -5.64 -38.71 -14.31
N SER A 393 -4.41 -38.22 -14.14
CA SER A 393 -3.93 -37.59 -12.91
C SER A 393 -4.22 -36.09 -12.85
N GLU A 394 -5.03 -35.56 -13.79
CA GLU A 394 -5.42 -34.14 -13.85
C GLU A 394 -4.26 -33.15 -13.97
N ILE A 395 -3.09 -33.61 -14.43
CA ILE A 395 -1.88 -32.80 -14.54
C ILE A 395 -2.01 -31.73 -15.65
N GLN A 396 -1.74 -30.48 -15.28
CA GLN A 396 -1.82 -29.27 -16.08
C GLN A 396 -0.50 -28.53 -16.15
N ASP A 397 -0.40 -27.56 -17.07
CA ASP A 397 0.78 -26.72 -17.23
C ASP A 397 1.06 -26.01 -15.90
N GLY A 398 2.27 -26.12 -15.35
CA GLY A 398 2.64 -25.53 -14.06
C GLY A 398 2.54 -26.45 -12.84
N ASP A 399 2.09 -27.70 -13.01
CA ASP A 399 2.04 -28.64 -11.89
C ASP A 399 3.43 -29.11 -11.46
N ILE A 400 3.56 -29.42 -10.17
CA ILE A 400 4.82 -29.83 -9.56
C ILE A 400 4.72 -31.31 -9.19
N ILE A 401 5.64 -32.10 -9.70
CA ILE A 401 5.84 -33.49 -9.30
C ILE A 401 7.09 -33.54 -8.42
N CYS A 402 6.88 -33.91 -7.17
CA CYS A 402 7.95 -34.18 -6.23
C CYS A 402 8.30 -35.68 -6.26
N PHE A 403 9.59 -36.01 -6.20
CA PHE A 403 10.03 -37.39 -6.12
C PHE A 403 11.09 -37.59 -5.05
N GLN A 404 11.23 -38.83 -4.59
CA GLN A 404 12.26 -39.26 -3.64
C GLN A 404 12.72 -40.66 -4.00
N ARG A 405 13.98 -41.01 -3.67
CA ARG A 405 14.43 -42.39 -3.78
C ARG A 405 13.62 -43.32 -2.88
N SER A 406 13.39 -44.54 -3.35
CA SER A 406 12.79 -45.61 -2.55
C SER A 406 13.91 -46.29 -1.75
N ILE A 407 13.98 -45.97 -0.46
CA ILE A 407 15.03 -46.48 0.45
C ILE A 407 14.37 -47.38 1.50
N PRO A 408 14.84 -48.63 1.70
CA PRO A 408 14.37 -49.48 2.78
C PRO A 408 14.59 -48.84 4.15
N GLU A 409 13.64 -49.00 5.07
CA GLU A 409 13.73 -48.37 6.40
C GLU A 409 14.97 -48.78 7.19
N SER A 410 15.47 -50.01 6.97
CA SER A 410 16.70 -50.52 7.58
C SER A 410 17.97 -49.79 7.16
N GLU A 411 17.94 -49.07 6.04
CA GLU A 411 19.09 -48.33 5.49
C GLU A 411 19.08 -46.83 5.86
N LEU A 412 18.00 -46.37 6.52
CA LEU A 412 17.88 -44.97 6.92
C LEU A 412 18.71 -44.70 8.19
N PRO A 413 19.58 -43.69 8.19
CA PRO A 413 20.29 -43.27 9.39
C PRO A 413 19.32 -42.88 10.51
N PRO A 414 19.67 -43.10 11.79
CA PRO A 414 18.86 -42.67 12.93
C PRO A 414 18.61 -41.15 12.99
N THR A 415 19.43 -40.36 12.29
CA THR A 415 19.33 -38.89 12.20
C THR A 415 18.22 -38.41 11.27
N VAL A 416 17.65 -39.29 10.43
CA VAL A 416 16.56 -38.94 9.51
C VAL A 416 15.28 -38.69 10.29
N ILE A 417 14.74 -37.48 10.18
CA ILE A 417 13.50 -37.07 10.87
C ILE A 417 12.28 -37.36 9.98
N TYR A 418 12.34 -36.90 8.72
CA TYR A 418 11.28 -37.05 7.73
C TYR A 418 11.67 -38.13 6.74
N ARG A 419 10.90 -39.21 6.70
CA ARG A 419 11.20 -40.41 5.90
C ARG A 419 10.60 -40.36 4.50
N ASN A 420 9.65 -39.45 4.28
CA ASN A 420 9.04 -39.26 2.99
C ASN A 420 8.66 -37.80 2.72
N VAL A 421 8.37 -37.53 1.45
CA VAL A 421 7.98 -36.24 0.90
C VAL A 421 6.80 -35.64 1.66
N GLN A 422 5.76 -36.43 1.94
CA GLN A 422 4.55 -35.94 2.63
C GLN A 422 4.85 -35.44 4.05
N GLN A 423 5.69 -36.17 4.80
CA GLN A 423 6.13 -35.76 6.13
C GLN A 423 6.96 -34.46 6.08
N TYR A 424 7.82 -34.31 5.08
CA TYR A 424 8.63 -33.10 4.92
C TYR A 424 7.77 -31.88 4.55
N TYR A 425 6.82 -32.02 3.62
CA TYR A 425 5.87 -30.96 3.32
C TYR A 425 4.97 -30.63 4.52
N ASP A 426 4.55 -31.62 5.31
CA ASP A 426 3.81 -31.36 6.55
C ASP A 426 4.65 -30.54 7.54
N PHE A 427 5.96 -30.81 7.64
CA PHE A 427 6.86 -29.95 8.38
C PHE A 427 6.90 -28.53 7.82
N LEU A 428 7.12 -28.36 6.51
CA LEU A 428 7.16 -27.03 5.88
C LEU A 428 5.87 -26.23 6.13
N LEU A 429 4.70 -26.85 5.99
CA LEU A 429 3.40 -26.22 6.20
C LEU A 429 3.23 -25.67 7.62
N ASN A 430 3.72 -26.43 8.59
CA ASN A 430 3.56 -26.14 10.00
C ASN A 430 4.75 -25.39 10.60
N ARG A 431 5.85 -25.23 9.85
CA ARG A 431 7.05 -24.53 10.30
C ARG A 431 6.74 -23.06 10.57
N ILE A 432 7.21 -22.56 11.71
CA ILE A 432 7.22 -21.14 12.06
C ILE A 432 8.58 -20.77 12.63
N LEU A 433 9.11 -19.60 12.27
CA LEU A 433 10.24 -19.01 12.96
C LEU A 433 9.67 -18.06 14.01
N VAL A 434 10.06 -18.27 15.27
CA VAL A 434 9.61 -17.44 16.39
C VAL A 434 10.84 -16.82 17.04
N THR A 435 10.86 -15.49 17.09
CA THR A 435 11.87 -14.72 17.81
C THR A 435 11.40 -14.52 19.24
N PHE A 436 12.22 -14.96 20.19
CA PHE A 436 12.02 -14.80 21.62
C PHE A 436 12.90 -13.65 22.10
N ALA A 437 12.29 -12.69 22.80
CA ALA A 437 13.00 -11.60 23.46
C ALA A 437 12.54 -11.52 24.93
N PRO A 438 13.44 -11.17 25.86
CA PRO A 438 13.06 -10.87 27.24
C PRO A 438 12.11 -9.66 27.31
N ILE A 439 11.27 -9.62 28.33
CA ILE A 439 10.33 -8.50 28.57
C ILE A 439 11.10 -7.19 28.75
N GLU A 440 12.22 -7.25 29.48
CA GLU A 440 13.19 -6.16 29.55
C GLU A 440 14.16 -6.30 28.36
N PRO A 441 14.17 -5.36 27.40
CA PRO A 441 14.89 -5.54 26.15
C PRO A 441 16.39 -5.74 26.37
N ASN A 442 16.87 -6.94 26.07
CA ASN A 442 18.29 -7.26 26.00
C ASN A 442 18.58 -7.97 24.66
N PRO A 443 19.26 -7.31 23.71
CA PRO A 443 19.60 -7.89 22.43
C PRO A 443 20.42 -9.19 22.53
N GLU A 444 21.26 -9.34 23.56
CA GLU A 444 22.13 -10.51 23.75
C GLU A 444 21.36 -11.77 24.19
N GLN A 445 20.12 -11.61 24.68
CA GLN A 445 19.25 -12.70 25.11
C GLN A 445 18.10 -12.97 24.12
N THR A 446 18.11 -12.29 22.97
CA THR A 446 17.12 -12.52 21.92
C THR A 446 17.59 -13.65 21.01
N PHE A 447 16.74 -14.64 20.75
CA PHE A 447 17.06 -15.76 19.87
C PHE A 447 15.86 -16.16 19.01
N THR A 448 16.13 -16.76 17.85
CA THR A 448 15.09 -17.24 16.95
C THR A 448 15.09 -18.76 16.91
N LEU A 449 13.92 -19.37 17.04
CA LEU A 449 13.77 -20.83 16.97
C LEU A 449 12.79 -21.22 15.87
N THR A 450 13.12 -22.31 15.17
CA THR A 450 12.20 -22.96 14.23
C THR A 450 11.31 -23.95 14.98
N LEU A 451 10.01 -23.68 14.99
CA LEU A 451 8.98 -24.43 15.70
C LEU A 451 7.92 -24.97 14.72
N SER A 452 6.96 -25.74 15.25
CA SER A 452 5.80 -26.21 14.50
C SER A 452 4.49 -25.71 15.12
N LYS A 453 3.55 -25.27 14.28
CA LYS A 453 2.17 -24.88 14.65
C LYS A 453 1.39 -26.02 15.34
N LYS A 454 1.84 -27.26 15.17
CA LYS A 454 1.23 -28.44 15.81
C LYS A 454 1.73 -28.69 17.23
N MET A 455 2.74 -27.96 17.69
CA MET A 455 3.29 -28.16 19.04
C MET A 455 2.29 -27.69 20.10
N THR A 456 2.14 -28.51 21.15
CA THR A 456 1.47 -28.06 22.38
C THR A 456 2.35 -27.05 23.12
N TYR A 457 1.77 -26.31 24.07
CA TYR A 457 2.52 -25.38 24.91
C TYR A 457 3.70 -26.07 25.63
N GLU A 458 3.51 -27.31 26.09
CA GLU A 458 4.55 -28.09 26.79
C GLU A 458 5.71 -28.50 25.86
N GLN A 459 5.41 -28.95 24.64
CA GLN A 459 6.43 -29.30 23.65
C GLN A 459 7.23 -28.05 23.23
N PHE A 460 6.50 -26.95 23.03
CA PHE A 460 7.07 -25.64 22.72
C PHE A 460 7.99 -25.15 23.84
N SER A 461 7.52 -25.13 25.09
CA SER A 461 8.26 -24.62 26.24
C SER A 461 9.51 -25.46 26.53
N THR A 462 9.44 -26.78 26.33
CA THR A 462 10.60 -27.67 26.46
C THR A 462 11.70 -27.33 25.46
N LYS A 463 11.36 -27.01 24.21
CA LYS A 463 12.35 -26.59 23.19
C LYS A 463 12.99 -25.24 23.51
N VAL A 464 12.18 -24.29 23.98
CA VAL A 464 12.66 -22.98 24.42
C VAL A 464 13.60 -23.15 25.62
N LEU A 465 13.21 -23.97 26.60
CA LEU A 465 14.01 -24.26 27.78
C LEU A 465 15.36 -24.88 27.43
N ALA A 466 15.42 -25.81 26.47
CA ALA A 466 16.68 -26.42 26.03
C ALA A 466 17.70 -25.39 25.50
N ILE A 467 17.23 -24.34 24.81
CA ILE A 467 18.08 -23.24 24.33
C ILE A 467 18.53 -22.34 25.49
N LEU A 468 17.63 -22.05 26.44
CA LEU A 468 17.94 -21.21 27.59
C LEU A 468 18.90 -21.88 28.58
N ILE A 469 18.87 -23.22 28.68
CA ILE A 469 19.73 -23.98 29.58
C ILE A 469 21.09 -24.32 28.92
N ALA A 470 21.16 -24.48 27.60
CA ALA A 470 22.41 -24.82 26.91
C ALA A 470 23.62 -23.89 27.23
N PRO A 471 23.45 -22.56 27.41
CA PRO A 471 24.52 -21.68 27.86
C PRO A 471 24.97 -21.92 29.31
N MET A 472 24.08 -22.43 30.18
CA MET A 472 24.39 -22.62 31.61
C MET A 472 25.21 -23.89 31.90
N CYS A 473 25.34 -24.81 30.94
CA CYS A 473 26.14 -26.02 31.12
C CYS A 473 27.65 -25.84 30.87
N PHE A 474 28.11 -24.67 30.39
CA PHE A 474 29.53 -24.40 30.14
C PHE A 474 30.21 -23.50 31.19
N THR A 475 29.50 -23.01 32.20
CA THR A 475 30.06 -22.16 33.27
C THR A 475 30.14 -22.85 34.63
N THR A 476 30.62 -24.10 34.66
CA THR A 476 31.08 -24.75 35.90
C THR A 476 32.43 -25.42 35.71
N LYS A 477 33.44 -24.65 35.27
CA LYS A 477 34.86 -24.95 35.55
C LYS A 477 35.67 -23.66 35.71
N SER A 478 35.75 -23.18 36.95
CA SER A 478 37.01 -22.92 37.68
C SER A 478 36.67 -22.31 39.03
#